data_AF-A0A923Q4F3-F1
#
_entry.id   AF-A0A923Q4F3-F1
#
_cell.length_a   1.000
_cell.length_b   1.000
_cell.length_c   1.000
_cell.angle_alpha   90.00
_cell.angle_beta   90.00
_cell.angle_gamma   90.00
#
_symmetry.space_group_name_H-M   'P 1'
#
loop_
_entity.id
_entity.type
_entity.pdbx_description
1 polymer ?
#
loop_
_entity_poly.entity_id
_entity_poly.type
_entity_poly.pdbx_seq_one_letter_code
_entity_poly.pdbx_strand_id
1 'polypeptide(L)'
;MIGVPSEPENARAARTHIASRHADRRRLYGQRGAIASRHGGLAVDAPISRFPVPAVLDLPADLQERILAVQDKTGFVPNVFLAMAHRPEELRAFLAYHDAVMERDSALSKAEREMIVVATSAAVGCTYCVIAHGAILRVRAKDPVLGDLVMINYRSAPLTARQQAMLDYAVRLSTTPELIGPAEHEMLRTHGFDDEAIWDISAVTAFFALSNRMAHALGLRPNPEFHAMGR
;
A
#
# COMPACT_ATOMS: atom_id res chain seq x y z
N MET A 1 -7.05 56.08 2.21
CA MET A 1 -5.97 55.14 2.57
C MET A 1 -6.54 54.14 3.56
N ILE A 2 -6.82 52.92 3.11
CA ILE A 2 -7.43 51.85 3.92
C ILE A 2 -6.28 51.11 4.61
N GLY A 3 -6.26 51.11 5.94
CA GLY A 3 -5.22 50.47 6.75
C GLY A 3 -5.34 48.95 6.72
N VAL A 4 -4.20 48.28 6.61
CA VAL A 4 -4.07 46.82 6.72
C VAL A 4 -4.26 46.42 8.19
N PRO A 5 -5.09 45.43 8.55
CA PRO A 5 -5.19 44.97 9.93
C PRO A 5 -3.95 44.16 10.33
N SER A 6 -3.41 44.42 11.52
CA SER A 6 -2.32 43.65 12.12
C SER A 6 -2.77 42.24 12.50
N GLU A 7 -1.93 41.23 12.21
CA GLU A 7 -2.14 39.83 12.60
C GLU A 7 -2.36 39.69 14.13
N PRO A 8 -3.29 38.83 14.58
CA PRO A 8 -3.49 38.58 16.00
C PRO A 8 -2.29 37.82 16.60
N GLU A 9 -1.87 38.24 17.79
CA GLU A 9 -0.72 37.77 18.56
C GLU A 9 -0.65 36.23 18.74
N ASN A 10 -1.78 35.54 18.60
CA ASN A 10 -1.92 34.09 18.71
C ASN A 10 -1.37 33.30 17.50
N ALA A 11 -1.29 33.92 16.31
CA ALA A 11 -0.72 33.27 15.12
C ALA A 11 0.82 33.23 15.16
N ARG A 12 1.44 34.17 15.88
CA ARG A 12 2.90 34.24 16.06
C ARG A 12 3.40 33.16 17.01
N ALA A 13 2.68 32.91 18.11
CA ALA A 13 3.00 31.88 19.09
C ALA A 13 2.91 30.45 18.53
N ALA A 14 1.92 30.17 17.67
CA ALA A 14 1.76 28.86 17.02
C ALA A 14 2.93 28.52 16.06
N ARG A 15 3.45 29.52 15.32
CA ARG A 15 4.60 29.34 14.42
C ARG A 15 5.90 29.08 15.18
N THR A 16 6.10 29.72 16.33
CA THR A 16 7.28 29.49 17.19
C THR A 16 7.27 28.08 17.82
N HIS A 17 6.09 27.56 18.18
CA HIS A 17 5.95 26.23 18.75
C HIS A 17 6.25 25.10 17.74
N ILE A 18 5.80 25.25 16.49
CA ILE A 18 6.08 24.28 15.40
C ILE A 18 7.58 24.29 15.03
N ALA A 19 8.21 25.46 14.95
CA ALA A 19 9.64 25.58 14.66
C ALA A 19 10.54 24.91 15.72
N SER A 20 10.17 25.01 17.01
CA SER A 20 10.94 24.40 18.10
C SER A 20 10.94 22.87 18.09
N ARG A 21 9.82 22.23 17.68
CA ARG A 21 9.72 20.77 17.55
C ARG A 21 10.49 20.22 16.34
N HIS A 22 10.68 21.04 15.30
CA HIS A 22 11.51 20.66 14.15
C HIS A 22 13.02 20.72 14.43
N ALA A 23 13.46 21.61 15.33
CA ALA A 23 14.87 21.70 15.72
C ALA A 23 15.33 20.48 16.52
N ASP A 24 14.51 19.99 17.45
CA ASP A 24 14.83 18.81 18.27
C ASP A 24 14.82 17.50 17.46
N ARG A 25 13.99 17.41 16.41
CA ARG A 25 13.98 16.24 15.50
C ARG A 25 15.25 16.14 14.65
N ARG A 26 15.94 17.26 14.34
CA ARG A 26 17.19 17.21 13.56
C ARG A 26 18.33 16.45 14.26
N ARG A 27 18.32 16.38 15.60
CA ARG A 27 19.30 15.57 16.36
C ARG A 27 19.06 14.06 16.23
N LEU A 28 17.83 13.62 16.05
CA LEU A 28 17.48 12.20 15.92
C LEU A 28 17.74 11.64 14.51
N TYR A 29 17.75 12.48 13.47
CA TYR A 29 17.96 12.04 12.09
C TYR A 29 19.43 12.08 11.61
N GLY A 30 20.38 12.55 12.43
CA GLY A 30 21.79 12.78 12.04
C GLY A 30 22.81 11.69 12.43
N GLN A 31 22.41 10.59 13.08
CA GLN A 31 23.36 9.56 13.57
C GLN A 31 22.91 8.13 13.26
N ARG A 32 22.69 7.82 11.98
CA ARG A 32 22.80 6.44 11.50
C ARG A 32 23.91 6.35 10.46
N GLY A 33 25.12 6.61 10.94
CA GLY A 33 26.37 6.24 10.28
C GLY A 33 27.24 5.50 11.31
N ALA A 34 27.65 4.28 10.95
CA ALA A 34 28.61 3.43 11.64
C ALA A 34 28.16 2.66 12.90
N ILE A 35 27.49 1.51 12.67
CA ILE A 35 27.76 0.31 13.48
C ILE A 35 27.97 -0.85 12.50
N ALA A 36 29.23 -1.12 12.15
CA ALA A 36 29.58 -2.30 11.35
C ALA A 36 29.45 -3.56 12.23
N SER A 37 28.45 -4.40 11.96
CA SER A 37 28.29 -5.69 12.62
C SER A 37 29.31 -6.70 12.08
N ARG A 38 30.08 -7.29 12.99
CA ARG A 38 31.14 -8.29 12.75
C ARG A 38 30.63 -9.73 12.58
N HIS A 39 29.43 -9.92 12.04
CA HIS A 39 28.93 -11.24 11.63
C HIS A 39 28.38 -11.13 10.21
N GLY A 40 28.81 -12.03 9.33
CA GLY A 40 28.45 -12.06 7.90
C GLY A 40 26.96 -12.31 7.66
N GLY A 41 26.13 -11.31 7.96
CA GLY A 41 24.69 -11.29 7.74
C GLY A 41 24.35 -10.57 6.44
N LEU A 42 23.32 -11.08 5.76
CA LEU A 42 22.70 -10.48 4.58
C LEU A 42 22.49 -8.97 4.79
N ALA A 43 22.91 -8.17 3.79
CA ALA A 43 22.98 -6.71 3.88
C ALA A 43 21.67 -6.08 4.37
N VAL A 44 21.71 -5.54 5.59
CA VAL A 44 20.58 -4.85 6.23
C VAL A 44 20.30 -3.50 5.54
N ASP A 45 21.26 -2.97 4.77
CA ASP A 45 21.22 -1.63 4.16
C ASP A 45 20.88 -1.61 2.65
N ALA A 46 20.34 -2.69 2.09
CA ALA A 46 20.00 -2.68 0.66
C ALA A 46 18.91 -1.62 0.34
N PRO A 47 19.06 -0.85 -0.75
CA PRO A 47 18.16 0.25 -1.09
C PRO A 47 16.71 -0.23 -1.27
N ILE A 48 15.75 0.63 -0.93
CA ILE A 48 14.32 0.28 -1.03
C ILE A 48 13.78 0.35 -2.47
N SER A 49 14.52 1.00 -3.38
CA SER A 49 14.16 1.23 -4.78
C SER A 49 15.42 1.30 -5.64
N ARG A 50 15.30 0.96 -6.93
CA ARG A 50 16.29 1.14 -7.99
C ARG A 50 16.41 2.61 -8.43
N PHE A 51 15.43 3.44 -8.11
CA PHE A 51 15.38 4.86 -8.46
C PHE A 51 15.67 5.73 -7.23
N PRO A 52 16.09 7.00 -7.43
CA PRO A 52 16.32 7.93 -6.32
C PRO A 52 15.06 8.11 -5.46
N VAL A 53 15.23 7.97 -4.15
CA VAL A 53 14.18 8.20 -3.15
C VAL A 53 14.39 9.60 -2.56
N PRO A 54 13.50 10.58 -2.82
CA PRO A 54 13.64 11.93 -2.27
C PRO A 54 13.46 11.91 -0.75
N ALA A 55 14.10 12.86 -0.06
CA ALA A 55 13.82 13.06 1.35
C ALA A 55 12.40 13.61 1.51
N VAL A 56 11.66 13.14 2.53
CA VAL A 56 10.27 13.57 2.76
C VAL A 56 10.17 15.09 2.90
N LEU A 57 11.17 15.74 3.50
CA LEU A 57 11.19 17.20 3.68
C LEU A 57 11.31 17.99 2.37
N ASP A 58 11.76 17.35 1.30
CA ASP A 58 11.91 17.97 -0.02
C ASP A 58 10.65 17.79 -0.88
N LEU A 59 9.63 17.07 -0.39
CA LEU A 59 8.39 16.83 -1.11
C LEU A 59 7.44 18.02 -1.00
N PRO A 60 6.48 18.17 -1.93
CA PRO A 60 5.35 19.07 -1.76
C PRO A 60 4.60 18.84 -0.44
N ALA A 61 4.11 19.93 0.17
CA ALA A 61 3.57 19.92 1.54
C ALA A 61 2.42 18.91 1.74
N ASP A 62 1.56 18.75 0.75
CA ASP A 62 0.44 17.80 0.78
C ASP A 62 0.91 16.34 0.87
N LEU A 63 2.00 16.00 0.17
CA LEU A 63 2.61 14.66 0.24
C LEU A 63 3.38 14.46 1.55
N GLN A 64 4.02 15.50 2.09
CA GLN A 64 4.62 15.42 3.42
C GLN A 64 3.55 15.10 4.48
N GLU A 65 2.46 15.84 4.47
CA GLU A 65 1.34 15.65 5.38
C GLU A 65 0.77 14.24 5.27
N ARG A 66 0.52 13.77 4.05
CA ARG A 66 -0.01 12.42 3.81
C ARG A 66 0.93 11.33 4.32
N ILE A 67 2.23 11.45 4.06
CA ILE A 67 3.25 10.48 4.51
C ILE A 67 3.35 10.47 6.04
N LEU A 68 3.39 11.65 6.66
CA LEU A 68 3.47 11.77 8.12
C LEU A 68 2.21 11.24 8.81
N ALA A 69 1.02 11.46 8.24
CA ALA A 69 -0.22 10.90 8.77
C ALA A 69 -0.22 9.35 8.73
N VAL A 70 0.34 8.74 7.67
CA VAL A 70 0.52 7.28 7.60
C VAL A 70 1.52 6.80 8.65
N GLN A 71 2.63 7.52 8.83
CA GLN A 71 3.62 7.23 9.86
C GLN A 71 3.01 7.25 11.26
N ASP A 72 2.25 8.29 11.59
CA ASP A 72 1.62 8.44 12.91
C ASP A 72 0.59 7.32 13.17
N LYS A 73 -0.12 6.88 12.14
CA LYS A 73 -1.14 5.82 12.24
C LYS A 73 -0.54 4.43 12.37
N THR A 74 0.56 4.14 11.66
CA THR A 74 1.08 2.77 11.50
C THR A 74 2.43 2.53 12.17
N GLY A 75 3.10 3.59 12.65
CA GLY A 75 4.42 3.54 13.27
C GLY A 75 5.59 3.55 12.26
N PHE A 76 5.33 3.41 10.97
CA PHE A 76 6.34 3.45 9.91
C PHE A 76 5.75 3.98 8.59
N VAL A 77 6.60 4.27 7.60
CA VAL A 77 6.14 4.64 6.26
C VAL A 77 6.34 3.46 5.32
N PRO A 78 5.26 2.91 4.71
CA PRO A 78 5.41 1.88 3.70
C PRO A 78 6.27 2.38 2.53
N ASN A 79 7.26 1.59 2.11
CA ASN A 79 8.28 2.00 1.14
C ASN A 79 7.70 2.42 -0.22
N VAL A 80 6.49 1.96 -0.58
CA VAL A 80 5.79 2.42 -1.79
C VAL A 80 5.57 3.93 -1.79
N PHE A 81 5.25 4.56 -0.65
CA PHE A 81 5.09 6.01 -0.57
C PHE A 81 6.41 6.72 -0.89
N LEU A 82 7.51 6.24 -0.31
CA LEU A 82 8.82 6.85 -0.47
C LEU A 82 9.38 6.65 -1.89
N ALA A 83 9.25 5.45 -2.45
CA ALA A 83 9.78 5.14 -3.78
C ALA A 83 8.98 5.83 -4.89
N MET A 84 7.65 5.82 -4.82
CA MET A 84 6.81 6.51 -5.79
C MET A 84 6.93 8.03 -5.69
N ALA A 85 7.33 8.58 -4.53
CA ALA A 85 7.58 10.00 -4.36
C ALA A 85 8.70 10.55 -5.26
N HIS A 86 9.51 9.68 -5.90
CA HIS A 86 10.38 10.06 -7.02
C HIS A 86 9.63 10.87 -8.09
N ARG A 87 8.33 10.58 -8.28
CA ARG A 87 7.42 11.30 -9.18
C ARG A 87 6.20 11.77 -8.39
N PRO A 88 6.22 12.98 -7.80
CA PRO A 88 5.16 13.46 -6.91
C PRO A 88 3.75 13.42 -7.50
N GLU A 89 3.57 13.84 -8.76
CA GLU A 89 2.26 13.81 -9.41
C GLU A 89 1.74 12.38 -9.64
N GLU A 90 2.64 11.44 -9.97
CA GLU A 90 2.29 10.03 -10.12
C GLU A 90 1.92 9.41 -8.77
N LEU A 91 2.63 9.76 -7.69
CA LEU A 91 2.26 9.35 -6.33
C LEU A 91 0.89 9.87 -5.93
N ARG A 92 0.55 11.13 -6.23
CA ARG A 92 -0.80 11.67 -5.94
C ARG A 92 -1.88 10.87 -6.65
N ALA A 93 -1.73 10.65 -7.95
CA ALA A 93 -2.70 9.87 -8.72
C ALA A 93 -2.81 8.43 -8.20
N PHE A 94 -1.68 7.81 -7.87
CA PHE A 94 -1.64 6.46 -7.32
C PHE A 94 -2.39 6.36 -5.97
N LEU A 95 -2.14 7.29 -5.04
CA LEU A 95 -2.81 7.30 -3.74
C LEU A 95 -4.30 7.64 -3.85
N ALA A 96 -4.67 8.56 -4.73
CA ALA A 96 -6.07 8.90 -4.97
C ALA A 96 -6.84 7.68 -5.51
N TYR A 97 -6.27 6.96 -6.47
CA TYR A 97 -6.93 5.77 -7.02
C TYR A 97 -6.94 4.62 -6.00
N HIS A 98 -5.87 4.43 -5.23
CA HIS A 98 -5.85 3.50 -4.11
C HIS A 98 -7.03 3.75 -3.15
N ASP A 99 -7.23 4.99 -2.70
CA ASP A 99 -8.30 5.33 -1.77
C ASP A 99 -9.69 5.06 -2.40
N ALA A 100 -9.85 5.39 -3.68
CA ALA A 100 -11.09 5.18 -4.43
C ALA A 100 -11.46 3.70 -4.62
N VAL A 101 -10.50 2.76 -4.58
CA VAL A 101 -10.78 1.31 -4.72
C VAL A 101 -10.71 0.56 -3.38
N MET A 102 -9.81 0.95 -2.47
CA MET A 102 -9.54 0.22 -1.23
C MET A 102 -10.29 0.75 -0.01
N GLU A 103 -10.72 2.02 0.01
CA GLU A 103 -11.31 2.61 1.22
C GLU A 103 -12.77 3.01 1.09
N ARG A 104 -13.31 3.13 -0.13
CA ARG A 104 -14.75 3.39 -0.33
C ARG A 104 -15.63 2.25 0.16
N ASP A 105 -16.91 2.58 0.33
CA ASP A 105 -17.98 1.60 0.54
C ASP A 105 -18.13 0.69 -0.69
N SER A 106 -18.32 -0.60 -0.41
CA SER A 106 -18.30 -1.67 -1.39
C SER A 106 -19.06 -2.87 -0.85
N ALA A 107 -19.63 -3.67 -1.75
CA ALA A 107 -20.16 -4.99 -1.42
C ALA A 107 -19.06 -5.98 -0.99
N LEU A 108 -17.79 -5.68 -1.32
CA LEU A 108 -16.64 -6.43 -0.86
C LEU A 108 -16.18 -5.95 0.51
N SER A 109 -15.97 -6.89 1.43
CA SER A 109 -15.32 -6.59 2.69
C SER A 109 -13.88 -6.10 2.48
N LYS A 110 -13.32 -5.42 3.48
CA LYS A 110 -11.90 -5.03 3.45
C LYS A 110 -10.98 -6.25 3.34
N ALA A 111 -11.35 -7.37 3.95
CA ALA A 111 -10.58 -8.61 3.83
C ALA A 111 -10.64 -9.19 2.41
N GLU A 112 -11.81 -9.24 1.77
CA GLU A 112 -11.95 -9.74 0.39
C GLU A 112 -11.16 -8.91 -0.62
N ARG A 113 -11.15 -7.58 -0.46
CA ARG A 113 -10.29 -6.71 -1.27
C ARG A 113 -8.82 -7.09 -1.12
N GLU A 114 -8.32 -7.27 0.11
CA GLU A 114 -6.95 -7.71 0.34
C GLU A 114 -6.68 -9.14 -0.18
N MET A 115 -7.65 -10.06 -0.14
CA MET A 115 -7.50 -11.38 -0.75
C MET A 115 -7.25 -11.29 -2.25
N ILE A 116 -7.99 -10.42 -2.96
CA ILE A 116 -7.77 -10.14 -4.38
C ILE A 116 -6.34 -9.64 -4.59
N VAL A 117 -5.89 -8.66 -3.80
CA VAL A 117 -4.54 -8.11 -3.92
C VAL A 117 -3.48 -9.19 -3.73
N VAL A 118 -3.58 -9.99 -2.67
CA VAL A 118 -2.59 -11.02 -2.33
C VAL A 118 -2.55 -12.10 -3.41
N ALA A 119 -3.71 -12.63 -3.82
CA ALA A 119 -3.77 -13.71 -4.81
C ALA A 119 -3.24 -13.26 -6.18
N THR A 120 -3.63 -12.07 -6.65
CA THR A 120 -3.17 -11.53 -7.93
C THR A 120 -1.68 -11.18 -7.91
N SER A 121 -1.21 -10.58 -6.82
CA SER A 121 0.21 -10.26 -6.63
C SER A 121 1.08 -11.52 -6.57
N ALA A 122 0.59 -12.59 -5.92
CA ALA A 122 1.28 -13.88 -5.87
C ALA A 122 1.36 -14.53 -7.26
N ALA A 123 0.28 -14.48 -8.04
CA ALA A 123 0.23 -15.03 -9.39
C ALA A 123 1.25 -14.40 -10.35
N VAL A 124 1.63 -13.13 -10.12
CA VAL A 124 2.64 -12.41 -10.92
C VAL A 124 3.98 -12.22 -10.20
N GLY A 125 4.19 -12.92 -9.07
CA GLY A 125 5.46 -12.93 -8.34
C GLY A 125 5.89 -11.59 -7.75
N CYS A 126 4.96 -10.71 -7.38
CA CYS A 126 5.30 -9.40 -6.83
C CYS A 126 5.60 -9.44 -5.33
N THR A 127 6.88 -9.56 -4.97
CA THR A 127 7.35 -9.67 -3.58
C THR A 127 6.86 -8.57 -2.64
N TYR A 128 6.92 -7.29 -3.06
CA TYR A 128 6.47 -6.18 -2.22
C TYR A 128 4.99 -6.29 -1.87
N CYS A 129 4.15 -6.42 -2.91
CA CYS A 129 2.71 -6.40 -2.74
C CYS A 129 2.24 -7.63 -1.96
N VAL A 130 2.80 -8.82 -2.26
CA VAL A 130 2.49 -10.05 -1.53
C VAL A 130 2.81 -9.92 -0.04
N ILE A 131 3.98 -9.39 0.32
CA ILE A 131 4.38 -9.26 1.73
C ILE A 131 3.55 -8.19 2.45
N ALA A 132 3.38 -7.02 1.85
CA ALA A 132 2.65 -5.90 2.45
C ALA A 132 1.16 -6.23 2.61
N HIS A 133 0.50 -6.66 1.53
CA HIS A 133 -0.93 -6.96 1.56
C HIS A 133 -1.24 -8.29 2.24
N GLY A 134 -0.31 -9.25 2.25
CA GLY A 134 -0.43 -10.45 3.09
C GLY A 134 -0.52 -10.09 4.57
N ALA A 135 0.30 -9.14 5.03
CA ALA A 135 0.24 -8.63 6.39
C ALA A 135 -1.08 -7.92 6.70
N ILE A 136 -1.55 -7.06 5.78
CA ILE A 136 -2.82 -6.36 5.95
C ILE A 136 -3.98 -7.36 5.95
N LEU A 137 -3.96 -8.36 5.07
CA LEU A 137 -4.96 -9.43 5.02
C LEU A 137 -5.06 -10.17 6.36
N ARG A 138 -3.94 -10.57 6.96
CA ARG A 138 -3.94 -11.22 8.28
C ARG A 138 -4.65 -10.36 9.33
N VAL A 139 -4.41 -9.04 9.33
CA VAL A 139 -5.06 -8.09 10.25
C VAL A 139 -6.55 -7.94 9.95
N ARG A 140 -6.94 -7.78 8.68
CA ARG A 140 -8.34 -7.55 8.27
C ARG A 140 -9.21 -8.78 8.46
N ALA A 141 -8.68 -9.96 8.12
CA ALA A 141 -9.36 -11.24 8.32
C ALA A 141 -9.34 -11.70 9.78
N LYS A 142 -8.41 -11.14 10.60
CA LYS A 142 -8.09 -11.65 11.95
C LYS A 142 -7.73 -13.14 11.91
N ASP A 143 -7.03 -13.54 10.86
CA ASP A 143 -6.65 -14.91 10.58
C ASP A 143 -5.23 -14.92 9.98
N PRO A 144 -4.19 -15.24 10.79
CA PRO A 144 -2.83 -15.27 10.30
C PRO A 144 -2.61 -16.39 9.25
N VAL A 145 -3.33 -17.51 9.39
CA VAL A 145 -3.17 -18.69 8.54
C VAL A 145 -3.77 -18.42 7.15
N LEU A 146 -4.94 -17.79 7.08
CA LEU A 146 -5.56 -17.42 5.82
C LEU A 146 -4.64 -16.55 4.97
N GLY A 147 -3.99 -15.54 5.56
CA GLY A 147 -3.06 -14.66 4.85
C GLY A 147 -1.89 -15.42 4.22
N ASP A 148 -1.32 -16.38 4.93
CA ASP A 148 -0.21 -17.20 4.43
C ASP A 148 -0.68 -18.19 3.35
N LEU A 149 -1.86 -18.80 3.50
CA LEU A 149 -2.41 -19.71 2.50
C LEU A 149 -2.76 -19.00 1.19
N VAL A 150 -3.41 -17.83 1.24
CA VAL A 150 -3.74 -17.04 0.04
C VAL A 150 -2.47 -16.57 -0.68
N MET A 151 -1.44 -16.21 0.07
CA MET A 151 -0.13 -15.80 -0.46
C MET A 151 0.59 -16.93 -1.24
N ILE A 152 0.51 -18.17 -0.78
CA ILE A 152 1.22 -19.30 -1.40
C ILE A 152 0.36 -19.94 -2.50
N ASN A 153 -0.88 -20.28 -2.19
CA ASN A 153 -1.83 -20.88 -3.11
C ASN A 153 -3.24 -20.75 -2.53
N TYR A 154 -3.99 -19.72 -2.95
CA TYR A 154 -5.34 -19.49 -2.44
C TYR A 154 -6.30 -20.67 -2.67
N ARG A 155 -6.04 -21.55 -3.65
CA ARG A 155 -6.85 -22.75 -3.90
C ARG A 155 -6.74 -23.80 -2.79
N SER A 156 -5.73 -23.69 -1.93
CA SER A 156 -5.55 -24.51 -0.73
C SER A 156 -6.05 -23.82 0.54
N ALA A 157 -6.56 -22.59 0.45
CA ALA A 157 -7.14 -21.89 1.59
C ALA A 157 -8.59 -22.36 1.83
N PRO A 158 -9.09 -22.31 3.08
CA PRO A 158 -10.48 -22.69 3.41
C PRO A 158 -11.47 -21.60 2.96
N LEU A 159 -11.59 -21.40 1.66
CA LEU A 159 -12.43 -20.36 1.05
C LEU A 159 -13.88 -20.82 0.88
N THR A 160 -14.79 -19.87 1.01
CA THR A 160 -16.16 -20.09 0.53
C THR A 160 -16.18 -20.19 -1.00
N ALA A 161 -17.21 -20.83 -1.57
CA ALA A 161 -17.37 -20.90 -3.02
C ALA A 161 -17.42 -19.50 -3.68
N ARG A 162 -18.01 -18.52 -2.99
CA ARG A 162 -18.04 -17.10 -3.41
C ARG A 162 -16.63 -16.49 -3.48
N GLN A 163 -15.81 -16.70 -2.44
CA GLN A 163 -14.43 -16.19 -2.42
C GLN A 163 -13.55 -16.90 -3.44
N GLN A 164 -13.72 -18.21 -3.63
CA GLN A 164 -12.99 -18.96 -4.65
C GLN A 164 -13.28 -18.41 -6.06
N ALA A 165 -14.55 -18.23 -6.41
CA ALA A 165 -14.97 -17.64 -7.69
C ALA A 165 -14.41 -16.23 -7.91
N MET A 166 -14.45 -15.39 -6.87
CA MET A 166 -13.86 -14.04 -6.89
C MET A 166 -12.36 -14.06 -7.20
N LEU A 167 -11.61 -14.94 -6.53
CA LEU A 167 -10.15 -15.03 -6.73
C LEU A 167 -9.78 -15.71 -8.05
N ASP A 168 -10.53 -16.70 -8.52
CA ASP A 168 -10.33 -17.30 -9.84
C ASP A 168 -10.53 -16.26 -10.95
N TYR A 169 -11.58 -15.44 -10.87
CA TYR A 169 -11.79 -14.32 -11.79
C TYR A 169 -10.65 -13.30 -11.72
N ALA A 170 -10.31 -12.82 -10.51
CA ALA A 170 -9.30 -11.79 -10.33
C ALA A 170 -7.91 -12.23 -10.82
N VAL A 171 -7.51 -13.46 -10.49
CA VAL A 171 -6.24 -14.03 -10.97
C VAL A 171 -6.25 -14.16 -12.48
N ARG A 172 -7.35 -14.63 -13.09
CA ARG A 172 -7.45 -14.72 -14.55
C ARG A 172 -7.39 -13.37 -15.24
N LEU A 173 -8.07 -12.35 -14.71
CA LEU A 173 -7.99 -10.98 -15.22
C LEU A 173 -6.57 -10.40 -15.07
N SER A 174 -5.84 -10.79 -14.02
CA SER A 174 -4.45 -10.34 -13.83
C SER A 174 -3.45 -10.99 -14.77
N THR A 175 -3.61 -12.29 -15.08
CA THR A 175 -2.62 -13.08 -15.83
C THR A 175 -2.95 -13.31 -17.30
N THR A 176 -4.24 -13.35 -17.66
CA THR A 176 -4.75 -13.63 -19.01
C THR A 176 -6.02 -12.79 -19.27
N PRO A 177 -5.92 -11.44 -19.22
CA PRO A 177 -7.08 -10.55 -19.33
C PRO A 177 -7.86 -10.69 -20.64
N GLU A 178 -7.20 -11.09 -21.74
CA GLU A 178 -7.82 -11.35 -23.04
C GLU A 178 -8.84 -12.49 -23.02
N LEU A 179 -8.83 -13.31 -21.97
CA LEU A 179 -9.78 -14.41 -21.77
C LEU A 179 -10.97 -14.04 -20.89
N ILE A 180 -11.11 -12.78 -20.47
CA ILE A 180 -12.28 -12.30 -19.72
C ILE A 180 -13.38 -11.89 -20.69
N GLY A 181 -14.53 -12.54 -20.59
CA GLY A 181 -15.73 -12.20 -21.36
C GLY A 181 -17.03 -12.35 -20.56
N PRO A 182 -18.18 -12.35 -21.25
CA PRO A 182 -19.49 -12.44 -20.60
C PRO A 182 -19.67 -13.68 -19.71
N ALA A 183 -19.02 -14.80 -20.06
CA ALA A 183 -19.12 -16.05 -19.31
C ALA A 183 -18.50 -15.93 -17.91
N GLU A 184 -17.35 -15.26 -17.77
CA GLU A 184 -16.70 -15.03 -16.48
C GLU A 184 -17.53 -14.10 -15.58
N HIS A 185 -18.21 -13.11 -16.17
CA HIS A 185 -19.12 -12.24 -15.42
C HIS A 185 -20.36 -13.01 -14.95
N GLU A 186 -20.94 -13.83 -15.81
CA GLU A 186 -22.10 -14.66 -15.44
C GLU A 186 -21.74 -15.67 -14.34
N MET A 187 -20.56 -16.27 -14.40
CA MET A 187 -20.05 -17.13 -13.33
C MET A 187 -20.05 -16.40 -11.99
N LEU A 188 -19.54 -15.15 -11.92
CA LEU A 188 -19.58 -14.37 -10.68
C LEU A 188 -21.02 -14.09 -10.21
N ARG A 189 -21.96 -13.83 -11.13
CA ARG A 189 -23.39 -13.64 -10.77
C ARG A 189 -24.00 -14.89 -10.15
N THR A 190 -23.63 -16.09 -10.61
CA THR A 190 -24.09 -17.35 -9.97
C THR A 190 -23.62 -17.50 -8.52
N HIS A 191 -22.55 -16.79 -8.14
CA HIS A 191 -22.03 -16.70 -6.76
C HIS A 191 -22.53 -15.46 -6.01
N GLY A 192 -23.54 -14.78 -6.54
CA GLY A 192 -24.23 -13.65 -5.93
C GLY A 192 -23.47 -12.32 -5.99
N PHE A 193 -22.50 -12.17 -6.90
CA PHE A 193 -21.91 -10.85 -7.18
C PHE A 193 -22.81 -10.10 -8.17
N ASP A 194 -23.25 -8.91 -7.80
CA ASP A 194 -23.92 -7.99 -8.74
C ASP A 194 -22.89 -7.26 -9.61
N ASP A 195 -23.36 -6.48 -10.58
CA ASP A 195 -22.46 -5.80 -11.53
C ASP A 195 -21.53 -4.79 -10.84
N GLU A 196 -21.98 -4.15 -9.75
CA GLU A 196 -21.14 -3.26 -8.93
C GLU A 196 -20.03 -4.04 -8.23
N ALA A 197 -20.32 -5.20 -7.62
CA ALA A 197 -19.28 -6.02 -7.01
C ALA A 197 -18.30 -6.59 -8.06
N ILE A 198 -18.77 -6.96 -9.26
CA ILE A 198 -17.90 -7.40 -10.36
C ILE A 198 -16.97 -6.26 -10.79
N TRP A 199 -17.48 -5.03 -10.87
CA TRP A 199 -16.67 -3.85 -11.13
C TRP A 199 -15.61 -3.64 -10.04
N ASP A 200 -15.98 -3.78 -8.77
CA ASP A 200 -15.08 -3.63 -7.62
C ASP A 200 -13.93 -4.65 -7.67
N ILE A 201 -14.24 -5.92 -7.95
CA ILE A 201 -13.24 -6.98 -8.11
C ILE A 201 -12.28 -6.63 -9.25
N SER A 202 -12.82 -6.17 -10.38
CA SER A 202 -12.05 -5.78 -11.57
C SER A 202 -11.16 -4.58 -11.32
N ALA A 203 -11.66 -3.56 -10.64
CA ALA A 203 -10.94 -2.32 -10.34
C ALA A 203 -9.79 -2.55 -9.36
N VAL A 204 -10.02 -3.33 -8.30
CA VAL A 204 -8.94 -3.74 -7.37
C VAL A 204 -7.88 -4.54 -8.13
N THR A 205 -8.30 -5.51 -8.94
CA THR A 205 -7.39 -6.33 -9.75
C THR A 205 -6.54 -5.47 -10.68
N ALA A 206 -7.17 -4.56 -11.44
CA ALA A 206 -6.47 -3.69 -12.39
C ALA A 206 -5.50 -2.72 -11.71
N PHE A 207 -5.92 -2.09 -10.61
CA PHE A 207 -5.07 -1.19 -9.84
C PHE A 207 -3.84 -1.91 -9.27
N PHE A 208 -4.01 -3.13 -8.75
CA PHE A 208 -2.88 -3.89 -8.25
C PHE A 208 -2.03 -4.51 -9.35
N ALA A 209 -2.58 -4.75 -10.54
CA ALA A 209 -1.78 -5.08 -11.70
C ALA A 209 -0.85 -3.90 -12.10
N LEU A 210 -1.29 -2.64 -11.95
CA LEU A 210 -0.41 -1.46 -12.05
C LEU A 210 0.63 -1.44 -10.92
N SER A 211 0.18 -1.58 -9.66
CA SER A 211 1.07 -1.54 -8.49
C SER A 211 2.16 -2.62 -8.56
N ASN A 212 1.81 -3.84 -8.95
CA ASN A 212 2.75 -4.95 -9.11
C ASN A 212 3.81 -4.64 -10.16
N ARG A 213 3.41 -4.12 -11.32
CA ARG A 213 4.35 -3.73 -12.40
C ARG A 213 5.29 -2.63 -11.94
N MET A 214 4.77 -1.63 -11.22
CA MET A 214 5.60 -0.57 -10.64
C MET A 214 6.56 -1.14 -9.59
N ALA A 215 6.09 -1.96 -8.65
CA ALA A 215 6.94 -2.57 -7.63
C ALA A 215 8.07 -3.43 -8.24
N HIS A 216 7.79 -4.18 -9.31
CA HIS A 216 8.80 -4.91 -10.08
C HIS A 216 9.81 -3.98 -10.73
N ALA A 217 9.34 -2.93 -11.44
CA ALA A 217 10.21 -1.98 -12.13
C ALA A 217 11.12 -1.22 -11.16
N LEU A 218 10.56 -0.76 -10.04
CA LEU A 218 11.26 -0.05 -8.99
C LEU A 218 12.16 -0.98 -8.15
N GLY A 219 12.02 -2.30 -8.24
CA GLY A 219 12.70 -3.23 -7.34
C GLY A 219 12.33 -2.97 -5.87
N LEU A 220 11.05 -2.72 -5.63
CA LEU A 220 10.55 -2.19 -4.37
C LEU A 220 10.73 -3.20 -3.23
N ARG A 221 11.40 -2.78 -2.16
CA ARG A 221 11.64 -3.63 -0.98
C ARG A 221 10.52 -3.46 0.05
N PRO A 222 9.88 -4.55 0.53
CA PRO A 222 8.90 -4.44 1.60
C PRO A 222 9.57 -4.07 2.92
N ASN A 223 8.83 -3.35 3.75
CA ASN A 223 9.25 -2.97 5.10
C ASN A 223 9.37 -4.22 6.00
N PRO A 224 10.42 -4.33 6.85
CA PRO A 224 10.55 -5.40 7.83
C PRO A 224 9.30 -5.61 8.71
N GLU A 225 8.61 -4.53 9.05
CA GLU A 225 7.41 -4.50 9.88
C GLU A 225 6.28 -5.37 9.32
N PHE A 226 6.13 -5.45 8.00
CA PHE A 226 5.11 -6.29 7.37
C PHE A 226 5.32 -7.79 7.62
N HIS A 227 6.56 -8.23 7.88
CA HIS A 227 6.84 -9.65 8.10
C HIS A 227 6.27 -10.18 9.43
N ALA A 228 6.23 -9.33 10.46
CA ALA A 228 5.71 -9.67 11.78
C ALA A 228 4.24 -9.27 11.99
N MET A 229 3.74 -8.30 11.22
CA MET A 229 2.40 -7.75 11.39
C MET A 229 1.30 -8.82 11.18
N GLY A 230 0.37 -8.88 12.13
CA GLY A 230 -0.80 -9.77 12.09
C GLY A 230 -0.49 -11.25 12.28
N ARG A 231 0.67 -11.61 12.87
CA ARG A 231 1.02 -12.99 13.24
C ARG A 231 0.72 -13.29 14.69
#